data_AF-A0A0D1JM09-F1
#
_entry.id   AF-A0A0D1JM09-F1
#
_cell.length_a   1.000
_cell.length_b   1.000
_cell.length_c   1.000
_cell.angle_alpha   90.00
_cell.angle_beta   90.00
_cell.angle_gamma   90.00
#
_symmetry.space_group_name_H-M   'P 1'
#
loop_
_entity.id
_entity.type
_entity.pdbx_description
1 polymer ?
#
loop_
_entity_poly.entity_id
_entity_poly.type
_entity_poly.pdbx_seq_one_letter_code
_entity_poly.pdbx_strand_id
1 'polypeptide(L)'
;EIGAKNWADVLRIRDRLSAEEARRRVRHAELLASRRSLTGEVLAPLRPYVAAAVAVGAINADHVDVIESFFFAKLPTWAGLDTLDESEQALVAAARHLTPEGLRSVVKRKLYELDQDGPEPDDRDPEPDRDRALVLSRQAADGSSELRGRLTPTARAVYEALMVKYAAPGMCNPADEHPCTSGTPTQEQIDNDHRTLAQRQHDAWETMGRLLLSADLGEHNGFPVTIVATCTIEQLEDRAGVAQTHTGSSLPVKDLVNLAAQAGASCYLTVFDNHADVPLYLGRARRTATTGQRLALFARDKGCTRPDCTRPAADCQAHHAVTDWRHGG
;
A
#
# COMPACT_ATOMS: atom_id res chain seq x y z
N GLU A 1 38.41 -28.61 -27.12
CA GLU A 1 37.02 -28.41 -26.68
C GLU A 1 37.00 -27.51 -25.47
N ILE A 2 36.10 -26.52 -25.42
CA ILE A 2 35.86 -25.71 -24.22
C ILE A 2 34.88 -26.55 -23.38
N GLY A 3 35.34 -27.22 -22.32
CA GLY A 3 34.55 -28.14 -21.49
C GLY A 3 33.44 -27.46 -20.67
N ALA A 4 32.56 -26.71 -21.32
CA ALA A 4 31.48 -25.95 -20.72
C ALA A 4 30.14 -26.71 -20.79
N LYS A 5 29.31 -26.52 -19.77
CA LYS A 5 28.04 -27.25 -19.57
C LYS A 5 26.85 -26.74 -20.40
N ASN A 6 26.96 -25.54 -20.98
CA ASN A 6 25.92 -24.94 -21.82
C ASN A 6 26.53 -23.83 -22.72
N TRP A 7 25.75 -23.35 -23.70
CA TRP A 7 26.19 -22.33 -24.64
C TRP A 7 26.55 -20.99 -23.99
N ALA A 8 25.84 -20.59 -22.93
CA ALA A 8 26.17 -19.34 -22.23
C ALA A 8 27.55 -19.42 -21.55
N ASP A 9 27.91 -20.57 -20.96
CA ASP A 9 29.24 -20.79 -20.39
C ASP A 9 30.34 -20.86 -21.46
N VAL A 10 30.03 -21.40 -22.65
CA VAL A 10 30.94 -21.33 -23.81
C VAL A 10 31.23 -19.88 -24.18
N LEU A 11 30.19 -19.05 -24.38
CA LEU A 11 30.34 -17.64 -24.75
C LEU A 11 31.05 -16.83 -23.66
N ARG A 12 30.71 -17.08 -22.39
CA ARG A 12 31.36 -16.43 -21.23
C ARG A 12 32.87 -16.68 -21.22
N ILE A 13 33.30 -17.93 -21.42
CA ILE A 13 34.72 -18.31 -21.38
C ILE A 13 35.44 -17.86 -22.65
N ARG A 14 34.86 -18.10 -23.82
CA ARG A 14 35.47 -17.84 -25.13
C ARG A 14 35.59 -16.35 -25.40
N ASP A 15 34.51 -15.60 -25.19
CA ASP A 15 34.40 -14.20 -25.58
C ASP A 15 34.58 -13.24 -24.39
N ARG A 16 34.94 -13.78 -23.21
CA ARG A 16 35.21 -13.03 -21.97
C ARG A 16 34.05 -12.13 -21.54
N LEU A 17 32.81 -12.59 -21.78
CA LEU A 17 31.60 -11.88 -21.41
C LEU A 17 31.25 -12.08 -19.93
N SER A 18 30.43 -11.20 -19.37
CA SER A 18 29.78 -11.47 -18.09
C SER A 18 28.79 -12.64 -18.22
N ALA A 19 28.47 -13.31 -17.11
CA ALA A 19 27.49 -14.41 -17.14
C ALA A 19 26.09 -13.94 -17.58
N GLU A 20 25.73 -12.70 -17.24
CA GLU A 20 24.46 -12.09 -17.61
C GLU A 20 24.40 -11.81 -19.11
N GLU A 21 25.42 -11.17 -19.66
CA GLU A 21 25.51 -10.85 -21.09
C GLU A 21 25.57 -12.11 -21.95
N ALA A 22 26.32 -13.13 -21.52
CA ALA A 22 26.38 -14.40 -22.22
C ALA A 22 25.00 -15.09 -22.30
N ARG A 23 24.23 -15.10 -21.20
CA ARG A 23 22.86 -15.63 -21.19
C ARG A 23 21.93 -14.78 -22.05
N ARG A 24 22.07 -13.46 -22.00
CA ARG A 24 21.29 -12.52 -22.81
C ARG A 24 21.46 -12.81 -24.31
N ARG A 25 22.71 -12.97 -24.78
CA ARG A 25 22.99 -13.31 -26.17
C ARG A 25 22.42 -14.66 -26.59
N VAL A 26 22.45 -15.67 -25.73
CA VAL A 26 21.82 -16.97 -26.03
C VAL A 26 20.30 -16.81 -26.19
N ARG A 27 19.64 -16.11 -25.26
CA ARG A 27 18.19 -15.84 -25.37
C ARG A 27 17.84 -15.05 -26.64
N HIS A 28 18.62 -14.02 -26.97
CA HIS A 28 18.41 -13.26 -28.20
C HIS A 28 18.67 -14.11 -29.44
N ALA A 29 19.67 -15.00 -29.43
CA ALA A 29 19.92 -15.89 -30.55
C ALA A 29 18.75 -16.86 -30.80
N GLU A 30 18.12 -17.41 -29.75
CA GLU A 30 16.93 -18.27 -29.89
C GLU A 30 15.76 -17.57 -30.58
N LEU A 31 15.65 -16.25 -30.41
CA LEU A 31 14.59 -15.43 -30.99
C LEU A 31 14.91 -14.92 -32.40
N LEU A 32 16.16 -14.50 -32.61
CA LEU A 32 16.59 -13.71 -33.77
C LEU A 32 17.33 -14.54 -34.83
N ALA A 33 17.88 -15.70 -34.47
CA ALA A 33 18.59 -16.55 -35.43
C ALA A 33 17.60 -17.35 -36.31
N SER A 34 18.07 -17.72 -37.51
CA SER A 34 17.33 -18.65 -38.35
C SER A 34 17.20 -20.01 -37.65
N ARG A 35 16.02 -20.62 -37.80
CA ARG A 35 15.70 -21.91 -37.18
C ARG A 35 15.75 -23.01 -38.23
N ARG A 36 15.76 -24.27 -37.80
CA ARG A 36 15.66 -25.43 -38.70
C ARG A 36 14.46 -26.27 -38.34
N SER A 37 13.70 -26.70 -39.35
CA SER A 37 12.65 -27.71 -39.19
C SER A 37 13.26 -29.08 -38.90
N LEU A 38 12.42 -30.05 -38.51
CA LEU A 38 12.84 -31.45 -38.34
C LEU A 38 13.37 -32.07 -39.63
N THR A 39 12.93 -31.59 -40.79
CA THR A 39 13.39 -32.02 -42.12
C THR A 39 14.63 -31.27 -42.61
N GLY A 40 15.15 -30.30 -41.82
CA GLY A 40 16.36 -29.54 -42.12
C GLY A 40 16.13 -28.24 -42.91
N GLU A 41 14.89 -27.92 -43.25
CA GLU A 41 14.52 -26.66 -43.91
C GLU A 41 14.79 -25.46 -43.01
N VAL A 42 15.26 -24.36 -43.59
CA VAL A 42 15.54 -23.12 -42.85
C VAL A 42 14.23 -22.38 -42.63
N LEU A 43 13.88 -22.17 -41.36
CA LEU A 43 12.72 -21.41 -40.92
C LEU A 43 13.12 -20.00 -40.53
N ALA A 44 12.21 -19.05 -40.72
CA ALA A 44 12.38 -17.68 -40.27
C ALA A 44 12.62 -17.61 -38.74
N PRO A 45 13.32 -16.58 -38.25
CA PRO A 45 13.41 -16.28 -36.83
C PRO A 45 12.02 -16.23 -36.17
N LEU A 46 11.96 -16.39 -34.85
CA LEU A 46 10.70 -16.20 -34.12
C LEU A 46 10.23 -14.75 -34.17
N ARG A 47 11.16 -13.82 -34.37
CA ARG A 47 10.94 -12.38 -34.51
C ARG A 47 11.61 -11.84 -35.77
N PRO A 48 11.01 -12.05 -36.96
CA PRO A 48 11.64 -11.69 -38.23
C PRO A 48 11.94 -10.19 -38.35
N TYR A 49 11.09 -9.30 -37.84
CA TYR A 49 11.29 -7.85 -37.95
C TYR A 49 12.31 -7.33 -36.94
N VAL A 50 12.27 -7.85 -35.71
CA VAL A 50 13.29 -7.51 -34.70
C VAL A 50 14.67 -7.99 -35.16
N ALA A 51 14.75 -9.21 -35.72
CA ALA A 51 16.00 -9.76 -36.25
C ALA A 51 16.57 -8.90 -37.39
N ALA A 52 15.72 -8.48 -38.33
CA ALA A 52 16.13 -7.60 -39.43
C ALA A 52 16.63 -6.24 -38.92
N ALA A 53 15.96 -5.66 -37.92
CA ALA A 53 16.34 -4.36 -37.35
C ALA A 53 17.65 -4.42 -36.55
N VAL A 54 17.90 -5.50 -35.80
CA VAL A 54 19.18 -5.73 -35.11
C VAL A 54 20.31 -5.94 -36.12
N ALA A 55 20.07 -6.71 -37.19
CA ALA A 55 21.09 -7.01 -38.21
C ALA A 55 21.65 -5.77 -38.91
N VAL A 56 20.81 -4.75 -39.12
CA VAL A 56 21.23 -3.45 -39.70
C VAL A 56 21.68 -2.44 -38.64
N GLY A 57 21.69 -2.81 -37.36
CA GLY A 57 22.08 -1.94 -36.25
C GLY A 57 21.07 -0.83 -35.93
N ALA A 58 19.82 -0.94 -36.38
CA ALA A 58 18.79 0.08 -36.16
C ALA A 58 18.18 0.03 -34.75
N ILE A 59 18.29 -1.10 -34.06
CA ILE A 59 17.90 -1.28 -32.66
C ILE A 59 18.98 -2.07 -31.90
N ASN A 60 19.10 -1.84 -30.60
CA ASN A 60 20.09 -2.49 -29.74
C ASN A 60 19.46 -3.64 -28.94
N ALA A 61 20.30 -4.35 -28.17
CA ALA A 61 19.86 -5.45 -27.32
C ALA A 61 18.81 -5.03 -26.26
N ASP A 62 18.85 -3.78 -25.76
CA ASP A 62 17.90 -3.29 -24.76
C ASP A 62 16.49 -3.14 -25.36
N HIS A 63 16.39 -2.72 -26.63
CA HIS A 63 15.13 -2.71 -27.36
C HIS A 63 14.55 -4.13 -27.51
N VAL A 64 15.39 -5.13 -27.80
CA VAL A 64 14.96 -6.53 -27.90
C VAL A 64 14.37 -7.00 -26.56
N ASP A 65 15.04 -6.72 -25.44
CA ASP A 65 14.54 -7.11 -24.12
C ASP A 65 13.23 -6.41 -23.76
N VAL A 66 13.05 -5.13 -24.15
CA VAL A 66 11.79 -4.41 -23.94
C VAL A 66 10.66 -5.06 -24.74
N ILE A 67 10.88 -5.34 -26.03
CA ILE A 67 9.86 -5.96 -26.89
C ILE A 67 9.48 -7.35 -26.34
N GLU A 68 10.44 -8.20 -25.99
CA GLU A 68 10.13 -9.54 -25.49
C GLU A 68 9.50 -9.54 -24.10
N SER A 69 10.13 -8.87 -23.14
CA SER A 69 9.74 -8.97 -21.73
C SER A 69 8.47 -8.18 -21.42
N PHE A 70 8.21 -7.10 -22.16
CA PHE A 70 7.07 -6.25 -21.90
C PHE A 70 5.92 -6.46 -22.86
N PHE A 71 6.15 -6.88 -24.11
CA PHE A 71 5.07 -7.11 -25.07
C PHE A 71 4.73 -8.59 -25.19
N PHE A 72 5.63 -9.40 -25.76
CA PHE A 72 5.34 -10.82 -26.06
C PHE A 72 5.08 -11.67 -24.81
N ALA A 73 5.78 -11.41 -23.70
CA ALA A 73 5.54 -12.12 -22.44
C ALA A 73 4.20 -11.78 -21.77
N LYS A 74 3.57 -10.67 -22.15
CA LYS A 74 2.30 -10.17 -21.58
C LYS A 74 1.16 -10.17 -22.58
N LEU A 75 1.37 -10.83 -23.71
CA LEU A 75 0.46 -10.77 -24.82
C LEU A 75 -0.78 -11.64 -24.51
N PRO A 76 -2.00 -11.15 -24.77
CA PRO A 76 -3.20 -11.91 -24.51
C PRO A 76 -3.22 -13.23 -25.28
N THR A 77 -3.68 -14.32 -24.64
CA THR A 77 -3.68 -15.67 -25.24
C THR A 77 -4.57 -15.82 -26.47
N TRP A 78 -5.48 -14.86 -26.68
CA TRP A 78 -6.44 -14.85 -27.78
C TRP A 78 -5.97 -14.05 -29.00
N ALA A 79 -4.82 -13.37 -28.93
CA ALA A 79 -4.29 -12.61 -30.07
C ALA A 79 -3.86 -13.54 -31.21
N GLY A 80 -4.32 -13.23 -32.43
CA GLY A 80 -4.01 -14.01 -33.63
C GLY A 80 -2.57 -13.79 -34.13
N LEU A 81 -2.12 -14.67 -35.03
CA LEU A 81 -0.79 -14.59 -35.66
C LEU A 81 -0.61 -13.29 -36.47
N ASP A 82 -1.66 -12.81 -37.14
CA ASP A 82 -1.60 -11.56 -37.90
C ASP A 82 -1.43 -10.34 -36.98
N THR A 83 -2.12 -10.32 -35.85
CA THR A 83 -1.98 -9.28 -34.82
C THR A 83 -0.58 -9.26 -34.21
N LEU A 84 0.04 -10.43 -34.04
CA LEU A 84 1.42 -10.56 -33.58
C LEU A 84 2.39 -9.95 -34.60
N ASP A 85 2.20 -10.26 -35.88
CA ASP A 85 3.05 -9.77 -36.97
C ASP A 85 2.97 -8.24 -37.11
N GLU A 86 1.76 -7.70 -37.18
CA GLU A 86 1.52 -6.25 -37.24
C GLU A 86 2.08 -5.51 -36.00
N SER A 87 1.96 -6.13 -34.83
CA SER A 87 2.48 -5.54 -33.60
C SER A 87 4.00 -5.56 -33.54
N GLU A 88 4.64 -6.64 -33.99
CA GLU A 88 6.10 -6.70 -34.10
C GLU A 88 6.62 -5.60 -35.03
N GLN A 89 6.01 -5.46 -36.22
CA GLN A 89 6.36 -4.42 -37.19
C GLN A 89 6.22 -3.02 -36.60
N ALA A 90 5.10 -2.73 -35.93
CA ALA A 90 4.82 -1.43 -35.33
C ALA A 90 5.81 -1.10 -34.20
N LEU A 91 6.13 -2.08 -33.35
CA LEU A 91 7.08 -1.89 -32.25
C LEU A 91 8.51 -1.69 -32.76
N VAL A 92 8.92 -2.40 -33.80
CA VAL A 92 10.23 -2.20 -34.45
C VAL A 92 10.31 -0.82 -35.09
N ALA A 93 9.24 -0.36 -35.77
CA ALA A 93 9.19 0.98 -36.33
C ALA A 93 9.35 2.06 -35.25
N ALA A 94 8.69 1.90 -34.09
CA ALA A 94 8.85 2.82 -32.97
C ALA A 94 10.25 2.75 -32.32
N ALA A 95 10.80 1.55 -32.15
CA ALA A 95 12.09 1.31 -31.52
C ALA A 95 13.27 1.94 -32.29
N ARG A 96 13.12 2.18 -33.59
CA ARG A 96 14.12 2.90 -34.41
C ARG A 96 14.28 4.37 -34.03
N HIS A 97 13.30 4.97 -33.37
CA HIS A 97 13.26 6.40 -33.09
C HIS A 97 13.16 6.73 -31.60
N LEU A 98 13.05 5.73 -30.73
CA LEU A 98 12.88 5.88 -29.30
C LEU A 98 14.02 5.19 -28.54
N THR A 99 14.26 5.64 -27.31
CA THR A 99 15.11 4.90 -26.37
C THR A 99 14.32 3.70 -25.79
N PRO A 100 15.00 2.73 -25.14
CA PRO A 100 14.31 1.61 -24.50
C PRO A 100 13.27 2.07 -23.46
N GLU A 101 13.52 3.16 -22.74
CA GLU A 101 12.57 3.74 -21.78
C GLU A 101 11.34 4.32 -22.48
N GLY A 102 11.54 5.06 -23.58
CA GLY A 102 10.44 5.60 -24.39
C GLY A 102 9.60 4.49 -25.03
N LEU A 103 10.24 3.42 -25.49
CA LEU A 103 9.58 2.26 -26.09
C LEU A 103 8.66 1.54 -25.09
N ARG A 104 9.01 1.48 -23.81
CA ARG A 104 8.14 0.87 -22.77
C ARG A 104 6.76 1.50 -22.71
N SER A 105 6.67 2.82 -22.88
CA SER A 105 5.39 3.53 -22.91
C SER A 105 4.55 3.15 -24.13
N VAL A 106 5.19 2.99 -25.30
CA VAL A 106 4.51 2.54 -26.53
C VAL A 106 4.03 1.10 -26.38
N VAL A 107 4.85 0.20 -25.84
CA VAL A 107 4.47 -1.19 -25.54
C VAL A 107 3.27 -1.24 -24.61
N LYS A 108 3.29 -0.46 -23.52
CA LYS A 108 2.18 -0.40 -22.56
C LYS A 108 0.88 0.06 -23.23
N ARG A 109 0.94 1.08 -24.09
CA ARG A 109 -0.22 1.56 -24.84
C ARG A 109 -0.73 0.51 -25.82
N LYS A 110 0.16 -0.13 -26.59
CA LYS A 110 -0.19 -1.17 -27.57
C LYS A 110 -0.84 -2.38 -26.88
N LEU A 111 -0.32 -2.82 -25.74
CA LEU A 111 -0.96 -3.87 -24.94
C LEU A 111 -2.34 -3.44 -24.45
N TYR A 112 -2.49 -2.20 -23.99
CA TYR A 112 -3.79 -1.68 -23.57
C TYR A 112 -4.79 -1.65 -24.72
N GLU A 113 -4.38 -1.21 -25.91
CA GLU A 113 -5.21 -1.22 -27.13
C GLU A 113 -5.62 -2.65 -27.51
N LEU A 114 -4.69 -3.60 -27.44
CA LEU A 114 -5.00 -5.01 -27.68
C LEU A 114 -5.93 -5.58 -26.60
N ASP A 115 -5.80 -5.19 -25.34
CA ASP A 115 -6.65 -5.71 -24.27
C ASP A 115 -8.09 -5.17 -24.31
N GLN A 116 -8.38 -4.11 -25.08
CA GLN A 116 -9.74 -3.58 -25.23
C GLN A 116 -10.69 -4.53 -25.96
N ASP A 117 -10.16 -5.40 -26.83
CA ASP A 117 -10.92 -6.43 -27.54
C ASP A 117 -10.89 -7.78 -26.79
N GLY A 118 -10.48 -7.76 -25.51
CA GLY A 118 -10.50 -8.92 -24.65
C GLY A 118 -11.91 -9.48 -24.43
N PRO A 119 -12.03 -10.71 -23.92
CA PRO A 119 -13.33 -11.26 -23.55
C PRO A 119 -14.03 -10.30 -22.59
N GLU A 120 -15.32 -10.07 -22.81
CA GLU A 120 -16.17 -9.27 -21.92
C GLU A 120 -15.97 -9.73 -20.46
N PRO A 121 -15.84 -8.82 -19.48
CA PRO A 121 -15.77 -9.19 -18.08
C PRO A 121 -16.90 -10.18 -17.78
N ASP A 122 -16.57 -11.36 -17.28
CA ASP A 122 -17.59 -12.37 -17.02
C ASP A 122 -18.49 -11.87 -15.89
N ASP A 123 -19.66 -11.32 -16.23
CA ASP A 123 -20.68 -10.86 -15.28
C ASP A 123 -21.16 -11.97 -14.33
N ARG A 124 -20.76 -13.22 -14.57
CA ARG A 124 -21.00 -14.38 -13.69
C ARG A 124 -19.93 -14.56 -12.62
N ASP A 125 -18.82 -13.80 -12.64
CA ASP A 125 -17.91 -13.71 -11.49
C ASP A 125 -18.57 -12.83 -10.43
N PRO A 126 -19.10 -13.39 -9.33
CA PRO A 126 -19.93 -12.64 -8.39
C PRO A 126 -19.19 -11.50 -7.68
N GLU A 127 -17.86 -11.43 -7.80
CA GLU A 127 -17.03 -10.41 -7.17
C GLU A 127 -15.72 -10.15 -7.96
N PRO A 128 -15.72 -9.29 -9.00
CA PRO A 128 -14.52 -8.95 -9.79
C PRO A 128 -13.38 -8.34 -8.96
N ASP A 129 -13.66 -7.88 -7.74
CA ASP A 129 -12.69 -7.31 -6.81
C ASP A 129 -12.39 -8.24 -5.61
N ARG A 130 -12.45 -9.57 -5.77
CA ARG A 130 -12.19 -10.54 -4.66
C ARG A 130 -10.89 -10.31 -3.91
N ASP A 131 -9.87 -9.84 -4.62
CA ASP A 131 -8.54 -9.62 -4.04
C ASP A 131 -8.42 -8.27 -3.31
N ARG A 132 -9.47 -7.44 -3.28
CA ARG A 132 -9.43 -6.15 -2.57
C ARG A 132 -9.25 -6.38 -1.07
N ALA A 133 -8.19 -5.83 -0.50
CA ALA A 133 -7.89 -5.97 0.91
C ALA A 133 -7.01 -4.82 1.37
N LEU A 134 -7.18 -4.39 2.63
CA LEU A 134 -6.22 -3.60 3.38
C LEU A 134 -5.92 -4.39 4.66
N VAL A 135 -4.64 -4.71 4.85
CA VAL A 135 -4.16 -5.51 5.97
C VAL A 135 -3.12 -4.69 6.72
N LEU A 136 -3.38 -4.45 7.99
CA LEU A 136 -2.42 -3.85 8.91
C LEU A 136 -1.72 -4.97 9.69
N SER A 137 -0.40 -4.98 9.70
CA SER A 137 0.38 -5.98 10.44
C SER A 137 0.23 -5.80 11.95
N ARG A 138 0.65 -6.83 12.69
CA ARG A 138 0.92 -6.66 14.12
C ARG A 138 1.99 -5.58 14.32
N GLN A 139 1.89 -4.90 15.44
CA GLN A 139 2.83 -3.86 15.82
C GLN A 139 4.21 -4.46 16.11
N ALA A 140 5.24 -3.86 15.53
CA ALA A 140 6.64 -4.18 15.80
C ALA A 140 7.07 -3.62 17.17
N ALA A 141 8.24 -4.04 17.64
CA ALA A 141 8.77 -3.64 18.95
C ALA A 141 9.03 -2.12 19.07
N ASP A 142 9.22 -1.44 17.93
CA ASP A 142 9.39 0.01 17.85
C ASP A 142 8.06 0.79 17.79
N GLY A 143 6.92 0.09 17.77
CA GLY A 143 5.59 0.69 17.67
C GLY A 143 5.08 0.88 16.23
N SER A 144 5.86 0.54 15.20
CA SER A 144 5.43 0.65 13.81
C SER A 144 4.60 -0.57 13.34
N SER A 145 3.79 -0.40 12.30
CA SER A 145 3.09 -1.49 11.61
C SER A 145 3.17 -1.30 10.09
N GLU A 146 3.21 -2.39 9.33
CA GLU A 146 3.09 -2.35 7.88
C GLU A 146 1.62 -2.36 7.45
N LEU A 147 1.23 -1.44 6.57
CA LEU A 147 -0.05 -1.46 5.86
C LEU A 147 0.17 -1.96 4.43
N ARG A 148 -0.49 -3.05 4.04
CA ARG A 148 -0.40 -3.63 2.70
C ARG A 148 -1.79 -3.95 2.16
N GLY A 149 -1.97 -3.87 0.85
CA GLY A 149 -3.28 -4.16 0.27
C GLY A 149 -3.36 -3.97 -1.23
N ARG A 150 -4.50 -4.40 -1.78
CA ARG A 150 -4.87 -4.19 -3.18
C ARG A 150 -6.09 -3.30 -3.23
N LEU A 151 -5.93 -2.13 -3.86
CA LEU A 151 -7.02 -1.20 -4.09
C LEU A 151 -7.76 -1.56 -5.38
N THR A 152 -9.08 -1.40 -5.38
CA THR A 152 -9.89 -1.40 -6.60
C THR A 152 -9.56 -0.17 -7.44
N PRO A 153 -9.90 -0.13 -8.75
CA PRO A 153 -9.69 1.06 -9.58
C PRO A 153 -10.33 2.33 -8.98
N THR A 154 -11.54 2.22 -8.44
CA THR A 154 -12.24 3.33 -7.77
C THR A 154 -11.49 3.78 -6.51
N ALA A 155 -11.08 2.85 -5.64
CA ALA A 155 -10.33 3.19 -4.43
C ALA A 155 -8.98 3.83 -4.75
N ARG A 156 -8.31 3.39 -5.82
CA ARG A 156 -7.08 4.00 -6.33
C ARG A 156 -7.29 5.44 -6.78
N ALA A 157 -8.35 5.71 -7.56
CA ALA A 157 -8.63 7.07 -8.03
C ALA A 157 -8.88 8.04 -6.87
N VAL A 158 -9.61 7.60 -5.84
CA VAL A 158 -9.81 8.37 -4.60
C VAL A 158 -8.49 8.62 -3.88
N TYR A 159 -7.67 7.58 -3.72
CA TYR A 159 -6.36 7.69 -3.07
C TYR A 159 -5.44 8.66 -3.80
N GLU A 160 -5.31 8.56 -5.12
CA GLU A 160 -4.47 9.45 -5.93
C GLU A 160 -4.94 10.91 -5.81
N ALA A 161 -6.25 11.17 -5.86
CA ALA A 161 -6.80 12.51 -5.69
C ALA A 161 -6.51 13.12 -4.31
N LEU A 162 -6.59 12.32 -3.24
CA LEU A 162 -6.25 12.75 -1.89
C LEU A 162 -4.75 13.04 -1.75
N MET A 163 -3.89 12.17 -2.28
CA MET A 163 -2.44 12.31 -2.19
C MET A 163 -1.91 13.51 -2.99
N VAL A 164 -2.53 13.86 -4.12
CA VAL A 164 -2.18 15.07 -4.88
C VAL A 164 -2.29 16.33 -4.01
N LYS A 165 -3.29 16.38 -3.11
CA LYS A 165 -3.50 17.50 -2.20
C LYS A 165 -2.65 17.41 -0.94
N TYR A 166 -2.76 16.30 -0.20
CA TYR A 166 -2.20 16.22 1.15
C TYR A 166 -0.73 15.76 1.20
N ALA A 167 -0.22 15.12 0.15
CA ALA A 167 1.19 14.71 0.05
C ALA A 167 2.03 15.63 -0.86
N ALA A 168 1.49 16.79 -1.25
CA ALA A 168 2.24 17.82 -1.94
C ALA A 168 3.41 18.34 -1.08
N PRO A 169 4.50 18.84 -1.67
CA PRO A 169 5.61 19.43 -0.91
C PRO A 169 5.11 20.51 0.07
N GLY A 170 5.58 20.48 1.32
CA GLY A 170 5.20 21.41 2.38
C GLY A 170 3.84 21.13 3.05
N MET A 171 3.03 20.20 2.53
CA MET A 171 1.77 19.81 3.17
C MET A 171 2.01 18.78 4.27
N CYS A 172 1.23 18.86 5.35
CA CYS A 172 1.19 17.85 6.41
C CYS A 172 2.58 17.51 6.99
N ASN A 173 3.49 18.49 7.10
CA ASN A 173 4.83 18.26 7.63
C ASN A 173 4.84 18.32 9.16
N PRO A 174 5.06 17.20 9.89
CA PRO A 174 5.10 17.21 11.34
C PRO A 174 6.33 17.94 11.92
N ALA A 175 7.36 18.20 11.10
CA ALA A 175 8.53 18.96 11.52
C ALA A 175 8.31 20.48 11.55
N ASP A 176 7.24 20.97 10.91
CA ASP A 176 6.88 22.40 10.95
C ASP A 176 6.23 22.73 12.30
N GLU A 177 6.50 23.91 12.86
CA GLU A 177 5.82 24.40 14.07
C GLU A 177 4.29 24.51 13.86
N HIS A 178 3.89 24.90 12.65
CA HIS A 178 2.49 24.99 12.21
C HIS A 178 2.30 24.23 10.89
N PRO A 179 2.08 22.90 10.95
CA PRO A 179 1.91 22.09 9.75
C PRO A 179 0.76 22.59 8.87
N CYS A 180 1.02 22.81 7.58
CA CYS A 180 -0.02 23.20 6.64
C CYS A 180 -0.94 22.00 6.34
N THR A 181 -2.18 22.03 6.84
CA THR A 181 -3.19 20.98 6.61
C THR A 181 -4.35 21.44 5.73
N SER A 182 -4.43 22.73 5.42
CA SER A 182 -5.43 23.32 4.53
C SER A 182 -4.86 24.51 3.76
N GLY A 183 -5.44 24.81 2.59
CA GLY A 183 -4.93 25.85 1.69
C GLY A 183 -3.67 25.42 0.94
N THR A 184 -2.79 26.38 0.69
CA THR A 184 -1.52 26.20 -0.03
C THR A 184 -0.37 26.44 0.95
N PRO A 185 0.64 25.56 1.01
CA PRO A 185 1.84 25.78 1.81
C PRO A 185 2.57 27.06 1.40
N THR A 186 3.28 27.65 2.35
CA THR A 186 4.21 28.75 2.04
C THR A 186 5.43 28.24 1.27
N GLN A 187 6.12 29.13 0.55
CA GLN A 187 7.32 28.75 -0.20
C GLN A 187 8.43 28.20 0.72
N GLU A 188 8.56 28.75 1.93
CA GLU A 188 9.51 28.26 2.94
C GLU A 188 9.21 26.82 3.37
N GLN A 189 7.94 26.46 3.57
CA GLN A 189 7.54 25.09 3.88
C GLN A 189 7.82 24.13 2.73
N ILE A 190 7.66 24.58 1.48
CA ILE A 190 7.96 23.78 0.29
C ILE A 190 9.47 23.53 0.20
N ASP A 191 10.28 24.58 0.38
CA ASP A 191 11.74 24.50 0.21
C ASP A 191 12.41 23.68 1.32
N ASN A 192 11.84 23.72 2.54
CA ASN A 192 12.32 22.96 3.69
C ASN A 192 11.77 21.52 3.77
N ASP A 193 10.88 21.11 2.85
CA ASP A 193 10.34 19.75 2.83
C ASP A 193 11.33 18.76 2.19
N HIS A 194 12.14 18.13 3.03
CA HIS A 194 13.12 17.12 2.61
C HIS A 194 12.59 15.68 2.61
N ARG A 195 11.28 15.49 2.86
CA ARG A 195 10.69 14.16 2.94
C ARG A 195 10.56 13.51 1.56
N THR A 196 10.81 12.21 1.51
CA THR A 196 10.50 11.39 0.33
C THR A 196 8.98 11.42 0.05
N LEU A 197 8.58 11.10 -1.18
CA LEU A 197 7.16 10.99 -1.52
C LEU A 197 6.43 10.00 -0.60
N ALA A 198 7.05 8.86 -0.27
CA ALA A 198 6.44 7.85 0.61
C ALA A 198 6.22 8.39 2.04
N GLN A 199 7.16 9.16 2.58
CA GLN A 199 7.00 9.83 3.88
C GLN A 199 5.89 10.89 3.84
N ARG A 200 5.81 11.69 2.78
CA ARG A 200 4.72 12.65 2.60
C ARG A 200 3.35 11.97 2.51
N GLN A 201 3.25 10.83 1.82
CA GLN A 201 2.03 10.04 1.75
C GLN A 201 1.64 9.44 3.11
N HIS A 202 2.62 9.03 3.92
CA HIS A 202 2.38 8.57 5.29
C HIS A 202 1.77 9.70 6.15
N ASP A 203 2.42 10.86 6.19
CA ASP A 203 1.99 11.98 7.04
C ASP A 203 0.65 12.58 6.57
N ALA A 204 0.42 12.56 5.25
CA ALA A 204 -0.88 12.87 4.64
C ALA A 204 -1.97 11.91 5.12
N TRP A 205 -1.72 10.59 5.11
CA TRP A 205 -2.67 9.58 5.58
C TRP A 205 -3.03 9.79 7.05
N GLU A 206 -2.03 10.03 7.90
CA GLU A 206 -2.24 10.32 9.32
C GLU A 206 -3.07 11.59 9.53
N THR A 207 -2.75 12.67 8.80
CA THR A 207 -3.45 13.95 8.91
C THR A 207 -4.91 13.83 8.45
N MET A 208 -5.16 13.13 7.34
CA MET A 208 -6.53 12.87 6.87
C MET A 208 -7.34 12.07 7.89
N GLY A 209 -6.74 11.06 8.52
CA GLY A 209 -7.37 10.30 9.59
C GLY A 209 -7.75 11.18 10.78
N ARG A 210 -6.85 12.08 11.21
CA ARG A 210 -7.12 13.05 12.29
C ARG A 210 -8.23 14.03 11.93
N LEU A 211 -8.23 14.56 10.70
CA LEU A 211 -9.31 15.41 10.20
C LEU A 211 -10.66 14.68 10.20
N LEU A 212 -10.68 13.42 9.77
CA LEU A 212 -11.90 12.62 9.77
C LEU A 212 -12.40 12.33 11.19
N LEU A 213 -11.49 12.04 12.14
CA LEU A 213 -11.82 11.86 13.56
C LEU A 213 -12.31 13.14 14.25
N SER A 214 -12.06 14.32 13.67
CA SER A 214 -12.61 15.60 14.15
C SER A 214 -14.05 15.87 13.67
N ALA A 215 -14.52 15.11 12.68
CA ALA A 215 -15.90 15.16 12.22
C ALA A 215 -16.84 14.33 13.11
N ASP A 216 -18.14 14.56 13.01
CA ASP A 216 -19.14 13.70 13.66
C ASP A 216 -19.26 12.36 12.90
N LEU A 217 -18.58 11.34 13.42
CA LEU A 217 -18.63 9.96 12.91
C LEU A 217 -19.71 9.13 13.61
N GLY A 218 -20.50 9.73 14.51
CA GLY A 218 -21.47 9.03 15.34
C GLY A 218 -20.85 8.14 16.41
N GLU A 219 -21.64 7.16 16.86
CA GLU A 219 -21.26 6.22 17.91
C GLU A 219 -21.09 4.81 17.36
N HIS A 220 -19.99 4.14 17.72
CA HIS A 220 -19.80 2.71 17.53
C HIS A 220 -19.98 1.99 18.86
N ASN A 221 -20.90 1.03 18.91
CA ASN A 221 -21.31 0.33 20.13
C ASN A 221 -21.73 1.27 21.28
N GLY A 222 -22.13 2.53 21.03
CA GLY A 222 -22.47 3.55 22.03
C GLY A 222 -21.27 4.36 22.56
N PHE A 223 -20.14 4.31 21.84
CA PHE A 223 -18.91 5.04 22.14
C PHE A 223 -18.56 5.92 20.93
N PRO A 224 -18.20 7.20 21.11
CA PRO A 224 -17.81 8.04 19.97
C PRO A 224 -16.58 7.45 19.27
N VAL A 225 -16.53 7.52 17.94
CA VAL A 225 -15.36 7.03 17.17
C VAL A 225 -14.18 7.98 17.42
N THR A 226 -13.34 7.66 18.40
CA THR A 226 -12.22 8.50 18.86
C THR A 226 -11.06 7.65 19.39
N ILE A 227 -9.89 8.27 19.58
CA ILE A 227 -8.72 7.60 20.16
C ILE A 227 -8.76 7.79 21.68
N VAL A 228 -9.01 6.70 22.40
CA VAL A 228 -8.83 6.63 23.85
C VAL A 228 -7.55 5.90 24.16
N ALA A 229 -6.72 6.48 25.03
CA ALA A 229 -5.51 5.85 25.55
C ALA A 229 -5.42 5.98 27.07
N THR A 230 -4.69 5.06 27.70
CA THR A 230 -4.43 5.07 29.15
C THR A 230 -2.93 5.07 29.40
N CYS A 231 -2.50 5.89 30.37
CA CYS A 231 -1.16 5.92 30.95
C CYS A 231 -1.27 6.26 32.44
N THR A 232 -0.18 6.09 33.19
CA THR A 232 -0.09 6.52 34.60
C THR A 232 0.19 8.02 34.69
N ILE A 233 -0.07 8.63 35.85
CA ILE A 233 0.24 10.04 36.08
C ILE A 233 1.75 10.27 35.99
N GLU A 234 2.54 9.38 36.58
CA GLU A 234 4.01 9.46 36.56
C GLU A 234 4.54 9.47 35.11
N GLN A 235 4.01 8.59 34.26
CA GLN A 235 4.36 8.57 32.83
C GLN A 235 3.99 9.86 32.09
N LEU A 236 2.87 10.49 32.48
CA LEU A 236 2.43 11.75 31.89
C LEU A 236 3.28 12.94 32.36
N GLU A 237 3.64 12.97 33.65
CA GLU A 237 4.53 13.98 34.25
C GLU A 237 5.94 13.90 33.65
N ASP A 238 6.49 12.68 33.54
CA ASP A 238 7.81 12.44 32.95
C ASP A 238 7.81 12.54 31.41
N ARG A 239 6.61 12.59 30.79
CA ARG A 239 6.40 12.47 29.33
C ARG A 239 7.11 11.25 28.72
N ALA A 240 7.22 10.18 29.51
CA ALA A 240 7.99 9.00 29.19
C ALA A 240 7.19 7.72 29.46
N GLY A 241 7.54 6.65 28.76
CA GLY A 241 6.83 5.37 28.84
C GLY A 241 5.85 5.17 27.68
N VAL A 242 4.97 4.17 27.84
CA VAL A 242 4.10 3.66 26.78
C VAL A 242 2.64 3.73 27.24
N ALA A 243 1.80 4.38 26.44
CA ALA A 243 0.36 4.37 26.58
C ALA A 243 -0.27 3.23 25.77
N GLN A 244 -1.40 2.73 26.25
CA GLN A 244 -2.20 1.69 25.59
C GLN A 244 -3.51 2.30 25.07
N THR A 245 -3.82 2.13 23.79
CA THR A 245 -5.10 2.54 23.22
C THR A 245 -6.20 1.51 23.46
N HIS A 246 -7.45 1.95 23.46
CA HIS A 246 -8.61 1.05 23.59
C HIS A 246 -8.76 0.07 22.42
N THR A 247 -8.11 0.34 21.28
CA THR A 247 -8.00 -0.56 20.12
C THR A 247 -6.86 -1.57 20.24
N GLY A 248 -6.03 -1.49 21.30
CA GLY A 248 -4.93 -2.42 21.57
C GLY A 248 -3.57 -2.00 21.00
N SER A 249 -3.45 -0.82 20.42
CA SER A 249 -2.17 -0.26 19.97
C SER A 249 -1.39 0.33 21.13
N SER A 250 -0.07 0.26 21.08
CA SER A 250 0.82 0.94 22.02
C SER A 250 1.45 2.17 21.36
N LEU A 251 1.62 3.27 22.10
CA LEU A 251 2.33 4.45 21.61
C LEU A 251 3.11 5.13 22.74
N PRO A 252 4.27 5.75 22.46
CA PRO A 252 4.99 6.53 23.45
C PRO A 252 4.12 7.66 24.03
N VAL A 253 4.24 7.94 25.34
CA VAL A 253 3.43 8.99 25.98
C VAL A 253 3.68 10.38 25.39
N LYS A 254 4.91 10.67 24.96
CA LYS A 254 5.23 11.89 24.19
C LYS A 254 4.34 12.03 22.94
N ASP A 255 4.09 10.93 22.23
CA ASP A 255 3.34 10.93 20.97
C ASP A 255 1.84 11.02 21.26
N LEU A 256 1.38 10.43 22.38
CA LEU A 256 0.03 10.63 22.89
C LEU A 256 -0.23 12.10 23.24
N VAL A 257 0.70 12.78 23.91
CA VAL A 257 0.57 14.22 24.24
C VAL A 257 0.54 15.08 22.98
N ASN A 258 1.41 14.78 22.00
CA ASN A 258 1.40 15.48 20.71
C ASN A 258 0.11 15.24 19.93
N LEU A 259 -0.40 14.00 19.93
CA LEU A 259 -1.68 13.63 19.33
C LEU A 259 -2.84 14.41 19.96
N ALA A 260 -2.88 14.50 21.29
CA ALA A 260 -3.87 15.26 22.03
C ALA A 260 -3.83 16.77 21.72
N ALA A 261 -2.62 17.35 21.65
CA ALA A 261 -2.42 18.77 21.38
C ALA A 261 -2.84 19.19 19.96
N GLN A 262 -2.67 18.31 18.97
CA GLN A 262 -2.90 18.62 17.56
C GLN A 262 -4.34 18.35 17.09
N ALA A 263 -5.03 17.38 17.68
CA ALA A 263 -6.28 16.87 17.12
C ALA A 263 -7.57 17.58 17.58
N GLY A 264 -7.47 18.69 18.33
CA GLY A 264 -8.66 19.27 19.01
C GLY A 264 -9.38 18.23 19.87
N ALA A 265 -8.64 17.21 20.32
CA ALA A 265 -9.18 15.99 20.88
C ALA A 265 -9.88 16.29 22.21
N SER A 266 -11.08 15.74 22.38
CA SER A 266 -11.74 15.70 23.68
C SER A 266 -10.94 14.79 24.60
N CYS A 267 -10.03 15.38 25.38
CA CYS A 267 -9.15 14.66 26.28
C CYS A 267 -9.92 14.29 27.55
N TYR A 268 -10.35 13.03 27.65
CA TYR A 268 -10.93 12.49 28.88
C TYR A 268 -9.83 11.92 29.75
N LEU A 269 -9.45 12.65 30.80
CA LEU A 269 -8.53 12.16 31.82
C LEU A 269 -9.32 11.38 32.88
N THR A 270 -9.09 10.08 32.99
CA THR A 270 -9.61 9.25 34.09
C THR A 270 -8.50 9.05 35.10
N VAL A 271 -8.58 9.74 36.24
CA VAL A 271 -7.67 9.57 37.36
C VAL A 271 -8.41 8.85 38.48
N PHE A 272 -7.73 7.93 39.16
CA PHE A 272 -8.33 7.07 40.19
C PHE A 272 -8.19 7.60 41.62
N ASP A 273 -7.51 8.74 41.82
CA ASP A 273 -7.29 9.35 43.13
C ASP A 273 -8.11 10.64 43.31
N ASN A 274 -9.02 10.64 44.30
CA ASN A 274 -9.78 11.77 44.86
C ASN A 274 -10.38 12.85 43.90
N HIS A 275 -11.46 12.53 43.19
CA HIS A 275 -12.35 13.51 42.52
C HIS A 275 -13.68 12.89 42.03
N ALA A 276 -14.72 13.75 41.98
CA ALA A 276 -16.09 13.54 41.50
C ALA A 276 -16.31 14.35 40.19
N ASP A 277 -17.33 14.23 39.32
CA ASP A 277 -18.61 13.50 39.22
C ASP A 277 -18.74 12.99 37.76
N VAL A 278 -18.17 11.82 37.42
CA VAL A 278 -18.79 11.02 36.36
C VAL A 278 -19.80 10.15 37.09
N PRO A 279 -21.11 10.25 36.82
CA PRO A 279 -22.06 9.31 37.39
C PRO A 279 -21.72 7.91 36.86
N LEU A 280 -20.93 7.17 37.63
CA LEU A 280 -20.67 5.75 37.41
C LEU A 280 -21.93 4.94 37.75
N TYR A 281 -22.92 5.56 38.39
CA TYR A 281 -24.21 4.97 38.72
C TYR A 281 -25.36 5.87 38.21
N LEU A 282 -26.14 5.35 37.26
CA LEU A 282 -27.26 6.06 36.61
C LEU A 282 -28.63 5.44 36.93
N GLY A 283 -28.68 4.55 37.93
CA GLY A 283 -29.88 3.78 38.24
C GLY A 283 -30.46 3.10 36.99
N ARG A 284 -31.78 3.22 36.78
CA ARG A 284 -32.50 2.62 35.63
C ARG A 284 -32.72 3.57 34.44
N ALA A 285 -32.14 4.76 34.43
CA ALA A 285 -32.38 5.76 33.39
C ALA A 285 -31.81 5.36 32.01
N ARG A 286 -30.81 4.47 31.98
CA ARG A 286 -30.20 3.96 30.75
C ARG A 286 -29.77 2.50 30.96
N ARG A 287 -30.07 1.63 29.98
CA ARG A 287 -29.68 0.20 30.01
C ARG A 287 -28.22 -0.01 29.58
N THR A 288 -27.69 0.85 28.72
CA THR A 288 -26.32 0.74 28.18
C THR A 288 -25.35 1.59 29.00
N ALA A 289 -24.14 1.08 29.19
CA ALA A 289 -23.08 1.81 29.89
C ALA A 289 -22.77 3.13 29.16
N THR A 290 -22.60 4.20 29.93
CA THR A 290 -22.22 5.52 29.38
C THR A 290 -20.76 5.57 28.97
N THR A 291 -20.41 6.59 28.20
CA THR A 291 -19.02 6.90 27.83
C THR A 291 -18.11 6.93 29.06
N GLY A 292 -18.52 7.60 30.13
CA GLY A 292 -17.75 7.66 31.38
C GLY A 292 -17.56 6.30 32.07
N GLN A 293 -18.61 5.48 32.17
CA GLN A 293 -18.49 4.12 32.71
C GLN A 293 -17.56 3.24 31.87
N ARG A 294 -17.56 3.41 30.54
CA ARG A 294 -16.69 2.65 29.63
C ARG A 294 -15.24 3.09 29.68
N LEU A 295 -14.98 4.39 29.79
CA LEU A 295 -13.63 4.91 30.04
C LEU A 295 -13.07 4.34 31.34
N ALA A 296 -13.89 4.29 32.40
CA ALA A 296 -13.51 3.66 33.67
C ALA A 296 -13.25 2.16 33.53
N LEU A 297 -14.10 1.42 32.81
CA LEU A 297 -13.88 -0.01 32.53
C LEU A 297 -12.61 -0.24 31.71
N PHE A 298 -12.35 0.56 30.67
CA PHE A 298 -11.13 0.47 29.89
C PHE A 298 -9.89 0.77 30.75
N ALA A 299 -9.95 1.81 31.57
CA ALA A 299 -8.85 2.18 32.45
C ALA A 299 -8.54 1.09 33.49
N ARG A 300 -9.57 0.39 34.00
CA ARG A 300 -9.42 -0.71 34.96
C ARG A 300 -8.99 -2.03 34.30
N ASP A 301 -9.69 -2.45 33.26
CA ASP A 301 -9.61 -3.82 32.71
C ASP A 301 -8.71 -3.92 31.48
N LYS A 302 -8.39 -2.80 30.81
CA LYS A 302 -7.55 -2.67 29.60
C LYS A 302 -8.03 -3.44 28.35
N GLY A 303 -8.99 -4.37 28.50
CA GLY A 303 -9.49 -5.24 27.44
C GLY A 303 -10.52 -6.24 27.97
N CYS A 304 -10.67 -7.38 27.30
CA CYS A 304 -11.59 -8.42 27.70
C CYS A 304 -11.22 -9.05 29.05
N THR A 305 -12.19 -9.18 29.97
CA THR A 305 -11.98 -9.80 31.30
C THR A 305 -12.11 -11.32 31.31
N ARG A 306 -12.44 -11.95 30.17
CA ARG A 306 -12.48 -13.42 30.06
C ARG A 306 -11.06 -13.97 30.23
N PRO A 307 -10.85 -15.04 31.04
CA PRO A 307 -9.54 -15.66 31.20
C PRO A 307 -8.89 -15.97 29.85
N ASP A 308 -7.62 -15.59 29.71
CA ASP A 308 -6.76 -15.78 28.53
C ASP A 308 -7.22 -15.08 27.23
N CYS A 309 -8.21 -14.18 27.30
CA CYS A 309 -8.64 -13.40 26.14
C CYS A 309 -7.80 -12.12 26.00
N THR A 310 -7.15 -11.94 24.85
CA THR A 310 -6.33 -10.75 24.55
C THR A 310 -7.06 -9.72 23.68
N ARG A 311 -8.40 -9.79 23.59
CA ARG A 311 -9.15 -8.84 22.76
C ARG A 311 -9.11 -7.43 23.36
N PRO A 312 -8.89 -6.39 22.54
CA PRO A 312 -8.87 -5.01 22.98
C PRO A 312 -10.26 -4.54 23.42
N ALA A 313 -10.32 -3.47 24.20
CA ALA A 313 -11.58 -2.93 24.73
C ALA A 313 -12.57 -2.50 23.63
N ALA A 314 -12.07 -2.04 22.48
CA ALA A 314 -12.89 -1.67 21.32
C ALA A 314 -13.72 -2.86 20.75
N ASP A 315 -13.23 -4.08 20.95
CA ASP A 315 -13.90 -5.33 20.51
C ASP A 315 -14.79 -5.94 21.60
N CYS A 316 -14.97 -5.24 22.73
CA CYS A 316 -15.67 -5.74 23.91
C CYS A 316 -16.98 -4.99 24.15
N GLN A 317 -17.93 -5.68 24.78
CA GLN A 317 -19.19 -5.09 25.25
C GLN A 317 -19.21 -5.03 26.78
N ALA A 318 -19.80 -3.96 27.33
CA ALA A 318 -19.99 -3.82 28.76
C ALA A 318 -21.19 -4.64 29.22
N HIS A 319 -20.97 -5.55 30.17
CA HIS A 319 -22.01 -6.39 30.77
C HIS A 319 -22.03 -6.23 32.30
N HIS A 320 -23.21 -6.44 32.89
CA HIS A 320 -23.33 -6.53 34.34
C HIS A 320 -22.70 -7.83 34.82
N ALA A 321 -21.80 -7.73 35.80
CA ALA A 321 -20.98 -8.87 36.24
C ALA A 321 -21.62 -9.73 37.33
N VAL A 322 -22.47 -9.14 38.18
CA VAL A 322 -23.00 -9.80 39.39
C VAL A 322 -24.51 -10.07 39.30
N THR A 323 -25.29 -9.08 38.87
CA THR A 323 -26.75 -9.19 38.76
C THR A 323 -27.15 -8.67 37.39
N ASP A 324 -27.97 -9.42 36.66
CA ASP A 324 -28.46 -8.94 35.36
C ASP A 324 -29.29 -7.65 35.53
N TRP A 325 -29.26 -6.81 34.50
CA TRP A 325 -30.08 -5.60 34.41
C TRP A 325 -31.57 -5.83 34.70
N ARG A 326 -32.12 -6.94 34.23
CA ARG A 326 -33.53 -7.30 34.49
C ARG A 326 -33.83 -7.64 35.96
N HIS A 327 -32.82 -7.97 36.75
CA HIS A 327 -32.92 -8.36 38.17
C HIS A 327 -32.45 -7.27 39.13
N GLY A 328 -32.21 -6.05 38.64
CA GLY A 328 -31.84 -4.91 39.49
C GLY A 328 -30.34 -4.67 39.63
N GLY A 329 -29.53 -5.24 38.73
CA GLY A 329 -28.15 -4.80 38.47
C GLY A 329 -28.08 -4.01 37.20
#